data_AF-A0A7V2L9U2-F1
#
_entry.id   AF-A0A7V2L9U2-F1
#
_cell.length_a   1.000
_cell.length_b   1.000
_cell.length_c   1.000
_cell.angle_alpha   90.00
_cell.angle_beta   90.00
_cell.angle_gamma   90.00
#
_symmetry.space_group_name_H-M   'P 1'
#
loop_
_entity.id
_entity.type
_entity.pdbx_description
1 polymer ?
#
loop_
_entity_poly.entity_id
_entity_poly.type
_entity_poly.pdbx_seq_one_letter_code
_entity_poly.pdbx_strand_id
1 'polypeptide(L)'
;RHNDAKHPLHHVSVLADFGLRAEDPGMGKLISALMSHQDPGGSFQTLMQLYKRFGGVEGEHWVWMMCDAPTVLYGLLSFGLYGDPEVKRATDHMVAHIRHNGWPCAVGEPLGEKFKGPGKREDPCPLANLISLKAVSLIPDMLESEIAQTGAEMLLRHWEHQKERKLYLFAMGTDFRKLKYPFVWYDILHVADVLSRFPFVHKDSRFREIVATITEQADEQGRYTANSMYRAWKDWSFADKKNPSPWLTFLVYRVKYRMKMGV
;
A
#
# COMPACT_ATOMS: atom_id res chain seq x y z
N ARG A 1 -9.16 1.65 12.92
CA ARG A 1 -9.60 1.52 11.51
C ARG A 1 -8.37 1.57 10.63
N HIS A 2 -8.29 0.81 9.55
CA HIS A 2 -7.07 0.73 8.74
C HIS A 2 -6.67 2.05 8.06
N ASN A 3 -7.60 2.98 7.86
CA ASN A 3 -7.30 4.31 7.31
C ASN A 3 -6.88 5.35 8.37
N ASP A 4 -6.84 4.97 9.65
CA ASP A 4 -6.34 5.81 10.72
C ASP A 4 -4.82 5.74 10.77
N ALA A 5 -4.14 6.86 10.50
CA ALA A 5 -2.69 6.92 10.49
C ALA A 5 -2.02 6.73 11.86
N LYS A 6 -2.79 6.69 12.97
CA LYS A 6 -2.30 6.27 14.29
C LYS A 6 -2.23 4.75 14.45
N HIS A 7 -2.83 4.00 13.54
CA HIS A 7 -2.86 2.54 13.63
C HIS A 7 -1.43 1.98 13.51
N PRO A 8 -0.99 1.07 14.42
CA PRO A 8 0.38 0.56 14.43
C PRO A 8 0.84 -0.08 13.12
N LEU A 9 -0.10 -0.62 12.32
CA LEU A 9 0.17 -1.12 10.97
C LEU A 9 0.97 -0.14 10.09
N HIS A 10 0.68 1.16 10.20
CA HIS A 10 1.36 2.17 9.39
C HIS A 10 2.78 2.42 9.89
N HIS A 11 3.03 2.21 11.18
CA HIS A 11 4.38 2.30 11.73
C HIS A 11 5.24 1.16 11.18
N VAL A 12 4.69 -0.05 11.04
CA VAL A 12 5.37 -1.20 10.40
C VAL A 12 5.78 -0.85 8.96
N SER A 13 4.85 -0.32 8.17
CA SER A 13 5.13 0.10 6.78
C SER A 13 6.19 1.20 6.70
N VAL A 14 6.17 2.17 7.63
CA VAL A 14 7.18 3.24 7.70
C VAL A 14 8.56 2.71 8.09
N LEU A 15 8.63 1.79 9.06
CA LEU A 15 9.89 1.14 9.45
C LEU A 15 10.49 0.36 8.26
N ALA A 16 9.64 -0.35 7.51
CA ALA A 16 10.04 -0.99 6.27
C ALA A 16 10.53 0.01 5.22
N ASP A 17 9.82 1.13 5.03
CA ASP A 17 10.21 2.19 4.09
C ASP A 17 11.53 2.88 4.49
N PHE A 18 11.86 2.93 5.79
CA PHE A 18 13.15 3.39 6.33
C PHE A 18 14.27 2.36 6.20
N GLY A 19 13.96 1.10 5.89
CA GLY A 19 14.94 0.06 5.61
C GLY A 19 15.39 -0.74 6.82
N LEU A 20 14.63 -0.77 7.92
CA LEU A 20 14.93 -1.63 9.06
C LEU A 20 14.90 -3.12 8.66
N ARG A 21 15.69 -3.93 9.36
CA ARG A 21 15.91 -5.37 9.18
C ARG A 21 15.63 -6.15 10.45
N ALA A 22 15.45 -7.45 10.35
CA ALA A 22 15.13 -8.31 11.49
C ALA A 22 16.17 -8.25 12.62
N GLU A 23 17.43 -7.98 12.28
CA GLU A 23 18.57 -7.91 13.19
C GLU A 23 18.70 -6.56 13.91
N ASP A 24 17.96 -5.53 13.47
CA ASP A 24 18.04 -4.21 14.08
C ASP A 24 17.47 -4.20 15.52
N PRO A 25 18.00 -3.34 16.42
CA PRO A 25 17.57 -3.29 17.80
C PRO A 25 16.05 -3.13 17.97
N GLY A 26 15.43 -4.07 18.70
CA GLY A 26 14.00 -4.07 19.00
C GLY A 26 13.12 -4.75 17.95
N MET A 27 13.63 -5.06 16.75
CA MET A 27 12.84 -5.64 15.66
C MET A 27 12.34 -7.06 15.97
N GLY A 28 13.12 -7.86 16.71
CA GLY A 28 12.68 -9.20 17.12
C GLY A 28 11.35 -9.23 17.89
N LYS A 29 11.11 -8.25 18.78
CA LYS A 29 9.83 -8.14 19.51
C LYS A 29 8.68 -7.76 18.59
N LEU A 30 8.93 -6.84 17.66
CA LEU A 30 7.94 -6.42 16.68
C LEU A 30 7.56 -7.58 15.76
N ILE A 31 8.55 -8.26 15.19
CA ILE A 31 8.35 -9.41 14.30
C ILE A 31 7.56 -10.51 15.00
N SER A 32 7.93 -10.85 16.23
CA SER A 32 7.19 -11.83 17.04
C SER A 32 5.72 -11.45 17.21
N ALA A 33 5.42 -10.16 17.44
CA ALA A 33 4.06 -9.67 17.58
C ALA A 33 3.27 -9.63 16.25
N LEU A 34 3.94 -9.42 15.12
CA LEU A 34 3.31 -9.47 13.80
C LEU A 34 2.97 -10.90 13.37
N MET A 35 3.82 -11.86 13.73
CA MET A 35 3.66 -13.27 13.36
C MET A 35 2.75 -14.03 14.34
N SER A 36 2.46 -13.49 15.52
CA SER A 36 1.68 -14.21 16.56
C SER A 36 0.21 -14.47 16.20
N HIS A 37 -0.32 -13.80 15.17
CA HIS A 37 -1.70 -13.97 14.71
C HIS A 37 -1.76 -14.17 13.21
N GLN A 38 -1.82 -15.43 12.80
CA GLN A 38 -2.04 -15.83 11.42
C GLN A 38 -3.29 -16.71 11.35
N ASP A 39 -4.19 -16.37 10.43
CA ASP A 39 -5.40 -17.15 10.15
C ASP A 39 -5.01 -18.52 9.54
N PRO A 40 -5.83 -19.59 9.71
CA PRO A 40 -5.56 -20.89 9.10
C PRO A 40 -5.30 -20.83 7.59
N GLY A 41 -5.95 -19.92 6.86
CA GLY A 41 -5.72 -19.68 5.44
C GLY A 41 -4.34 -19.09 5.12
N GLY A 42 -3.66 -18.46 6.08
CA GLY A 42 -2.30 -17.94 5.94
C GLY A 42 -2.18 -16.41 6.03
N SER A 43 -3.26 -15.66 5.98
CA SER A 43 -3.18 -14.20 6.18
C SER A 43 -2.81 -13.83 7.62
N PHE A 44 -1.89 -12.89 7.79
CA PHE A 44 -1.68 -12.24 9.08
C PHE A 44 -2.87 -11.36 9.48
N GLN A 45 -3.22 -11.40 10.76
CA GLN A 45 -4.36 -10.70 11.31
C GLN A 45 -3.92 -9.42 12.03
N THR A 46 -4.82 -8.44 12.07
CA THR A 46 -4.68 -7.24 12.91
C THR A 46 -5.81 -7.20 13.92
N LEU A 47 -5.56 -6.63 15.10
CA LEU A 47 -6.60 -6.43 16.10
C LEU A 47 -7.51 -5.30 15.66
N MET A 48 -8.79 -5.59 15.47
CA MET A 48 -9.77 -4.64 14.96
C MET A 48 -10.95 -4.49 15.89
N GLN A 49 -11.32 -3.24 16.18
CA GLN A 49 -12.62 -2.91 16.74
C GLN A 49 -13.70 -3.02 15.65
N LEU A 50 -14.53 -4.05 15.75
CA LEU A 50 -15.70 -4.28 14.91
C LEU A 50 -16.96 -3.67 15.54
N TYR A 51 -17.89 -3.27 14.68
CA TYR A 51 -19.16 -2.67 15.05
C TYR A 51 -20.27 -3.42 14.33
N LYS A 52 -21.39 -3.71 15.01
CA LYS A 52 -22.51 -4.54 14.48
C LYS A 52 -22.95 -4.21 13.05
N ARG A 53 -22.89 -2.93 12.65
CA ARG A 53 -23.25 -2.48 11.30
C ARG A 53 -22.38 -3.07 10.17
N PHE A 54 -21.20 -3.60 10.48
CA PHE A 54 -20.25 -4.17 9.52
C PHE A 54 -20.20 -5.69 9.68
N GLY A 55 -21.28 -6.38 9.32
CA GLY A 55 -21.33 -7.85 9.33
C GLY A 55 -21.93 -8.49 10.59
N GLY A 56 -22.53 -7.71 11.49
CA GLY A 56 -23.26 -8.22 12.66
C GLY A 56 -22.40 -8.53 13.89
N VAL A 57 -21.08 -8.40 13.78
CA VAL A 57 -20.11 -8.68 14.85
C VAL A 57 -19.71 -7.40 15.60
N GLU A 58 -19.50 -7.51 16.90
CA GLU A 58 -19.14 -6.40 17.79
C GLU A 58 -17.96 -6.79 18.69
N GLY A 59 -17.13 -5.81 19.05
CA GLY A 59 -15.98 -6.01 19.94
C GLY A 59 -14.65 -6.01 19.20
N GLU A 60 -13.58 -6.32 19.94
CA GLU A 60 -12.23 -6.46 19.39
C GLU A 60 -12.01 -7.90 18.90
N HIS A 61 -11.59 -8.04 17.65
CA HIS A 61 -11.35 -9.34 17.03
C HIS A 61 -10.05 -9.32 16.24
N TRP A 62 -9.30 -10.43 16.30
CA TRP A 62 -8.24 -10.70 15.34
C TRP A 62 -8.88 -11.12 14.03
N VAL A 63 -8.64 -10.34 12.99
CA VAL A 63 -9.18 -10.57 11.65
C VAL A 63 -8.17 -10.09 10.62
N TRP A 64 -8.16 -10.70 9.45
CA TRP A 64 -7.41 -10.18 8.33
C TRP A 64 -8.34 -9.47 7.34
N MET A 65 -7.83 -8.45 6.69
CA MET A 65 -8.50 -7.79 5.57
C MET A 65 -7.48 -7.54 4.47
N MET A 66 -7.93 -7.56 3.21
CA MET A 66 -7.05 -7.29 2.07
C MET A 66 -6.54 -5.84 2.04
N CYS A 67 -7.11 -4.93 2.86
CA CYS A 67 -6.60 -3.56 3.06
C CYS A 67 -5.53 -3.46 4.18
N ASP A 68 -5.23 -4.54 4.90
CA ASP A 68 -4.38 -4.52 6.09
C ASP A 68 -3.28 -5.58 6.00
N ALA A 69 -3.67 -6.84 5.78
CA ALA A 69 -2.78 -8.00 5.80
C ALA A 69 -1.60 -7.86 4.81
N PRO A 70 -1.77 -7.33 3.59
CA PRO A 70 -0.62 -7.11 2.70
C PRO A 70 0.38 -6.09 3.24
N THR A 71 -0.03 -5.16 4.11
CA THR A 71 0.89 -4.20 4.74
C THR A 71 1.73 -4.89 5.81
N VAL A 72 1.17 -5.84 6.56
CA VAL A 72 1.95 -6.70 7.48
C VAL A 72 2.94 -7.55 6.69
N LEU A 73 2.46 -8.20 5.63
CA LEU A 73 3.29 -9.01 4.73
C LEU A 73 4.42 -8.17 4.12
N TYR A 74 4.13 -6.98 3.62
CA TYR A 74 5.14 -6.03 3.12
C TYR A 74 6.21 -5.72 4.17
N GLY A 75 5.80 -5.49 5.43
CA GLY A 75 6.71 -5.29 6.55
C GLY A 75 7.66 -6.47 6.73
N LEU A 76 7.11 -7.67 6.91
CA LEU A 76 7.89 -8.90 7.14
C LEU A 76 8.85 -9.20 5.98
N LEU A 77 8.38 -9.04 4.73
CA LEU A 77 9.22 -9.18 3.53
C LEU A 77 10.37 -8.15 3.53
N SER A 78 10.09 -6.89 3.87
CA SER A 78 11.11 -5.83 3.94
C SER A 78 12.16 -6.09 5.01
N PHE A 79 11.74 -6.68 6.14
CA PHE A 79 12.61 -7.02 7.26
C PHE A 79 13.53 -8.21 6.97
N GLY A 80 13.38 -8.89 5.82
CA GLY A 80 14.26 -9.98 5.37
C GLY A 80 13.67 -11.38 5.57
N LEU A 81 12.40 -11.51 5.95
CA LEU A 81 11.77 -12.81 6.27
C LEU A 81 11.19 -13.52 5.03
N TYR A 82 11.73 -13.26 3.84
CA TYR A 82 11.24 -13.84 2.58
C TYR A 82 11.21 -15.38 2.59
N GLY A 83 12.21 -16.02 3.20
CA GLY A 83 12.31 -17.47 3.28
C GLY A 83 11.49 -18.12 4.40
N ASP A 84 10.79 -17.34 5.21
CA ASP A 84 10.00 -17.86 6.32
C ASP A 84 8.73 -18.59 5.83
N PRO A 85 8.43 -19.81 6.32
CA PRO A 85 7.26 -20.57 5.88
C PRO A 85 5.91 -19.88 6.13
N GLU A 86 5.77 -19.12 7.22
CA GLU A 86 4.54 -18.38 7.53
C GLU A 86 4.38 -17.19 6.60
N VAL A 87 5.48 -16.48 6.29
CA VAL A 87 5.49 -15.40 5.30
C VAL A 87 5.14 -15.93 3.91
N LYS A 88 5.67 -17.11 3.53
CA LYS A 88 5.31 -17.75 2.26
C LYS A 88 3.83 -18.12 2.21
N ARG A 89 3.27 -18.69 3.29
CA ARG A 89 1.82 -18.98 3.38
C ARG A 89 0.97 -17.73 3.21
N ALA A 90 1.37 -16.61 3.81
CA ALA A 90 0.68 -15.33 3.67
C ALA A 90 0.73 -14.80 2.23
N THR A 91 1.88 -14.94 1.56
CA THR A 91 2.04 -14.64 0.13
C THR A 91 1.08 -15.48 -0.72
N ASP A 92 1.12 -16.81 -0.56
CA ASP A 92 0.30 -17.73 -1.34
C ASP A 92 -1.20 -17.43 -1.16
N HIS A 93 -1.61 -17.16 0.09
CA HIS A 93 -2.97 -16.78 0.42
C HIS A 93 -3.40 -15.45 -0.23
N MET A 94 -2.56 -14.41 -0.15
CA MET A 94 -2.84 -13.12 -0.80
C MET A 94 -2.97 -13.28 -2.31
N VAL A 95 -2.05 -14.02 -2.96
CA VAL A 95 -2.06 -14.25 -4.41
C VAL A 95 -3.32 -14.99 -4.83
N ALA A 96 -3.79 -15.98 -4.08
CA ALA A 96 -5.02 -16.72 -4.38
C ALA A 96 -6.30 -15.84 -4.44
N HIS A 97 -6.25 -14.62 -3.90
CA HIS A 97 -7.38 -13.68 -3.93
C HIS A 97 -7.41 -12.74 -5.14
N ILE A 98 -6.35 -12.71 -5.96
CA ILE A 98 -6.35 -11.83 -7.13
C ILE A 98 -7.41 -12.29 -8.15
N ARG A 99 -8.10 -11.33 -8.77
CA ARG A 99 -9.00 -11.56 -9.91
C ARG A 99 -8.38 -11.01 -11.18
N HIS A 100 -8.98 -11.30 -12.34
CA HIS A 100 -8.55 -10.76 -13.64
C HIS A 100 -8.46 -9.21 -13.70
N ASN A 101 -9.07 -8.50 -12.75
CA ASN A 101 -9.08 -7.04 -12.66
C ASN A 101 -8.39 -6.49 -11.40
N GLY A 102 -7.61 -7.30 -10.68
CA GLY A 102 -6.89 -6.92 -9.46
C GLY A 102 -7.50 -7.48 -8.18
N TRP A 103 -6.96 -7.07 -7.03
CA TRP A 103 -7.44 -7.54 -5.73
C TRP A 103 -8.75 -6.86 -5.32
N PRO A 104 -9.77 -7.63 -4.90
CA PRO A 104 -11.02 -7.09 -4.36
C PRO A 104 -10.88 -6.73 -2.88
N CYS A 105 -11.95 -6.18 -2.30
CA CYS A 105 -12.11 -6.26 -0.85
C CYS A 105 -12.33 -7.72 -0.45
N ALA A 106 -11.57 -8.21 0.51
CA ALA A 106 -11.74 -9.54 1.13
C ALA A 106 -11.38 -9.45 2.61
N VAL A 107 -12.01 -10.29 3.42
CA VAL A 107 -11.83 -10.34 4.88
C VAL A 107 -11.92 -11.78 5.37
N GLY A 108 -11.28 -12.05 6.51
CA GLY A 108 -11.39 -13.31 7.22
C GLY A 108 -12.57 -13.37 8.20
N GLU A 109 -12.68 -14.50 8.89
CA GLU A 109 -13.57 -14.63 10.05
C GLU A 109 -13.14 -13.66 11.18
N PRO A 110 -14.09 -13.14 11.98
CA PRO A 110 -15.53 -13.45 12.00
C PRO A 110 -16.39 -12.60 11.05
N LEU A 111 -15.78 -11.74 10.21
CA LEU A 111 -16.53 -10.92 9.25
C LEU A 111 -17.09 -11.77 8.10
N GLY A 112 -16.29 -12.75 7.66
CA GLY A 112 -16.69 -13.86 6.80
C GLY A 112 -17.40 -13.44 5.51
N GLU A 113 -18.23 -14.36 5.00
CA GLU A 113 -18.96 -14.20 3.73
C GLU A 113 -19.98 -13.05 3.70
N LYS A 114 -20.43 -12.59 4.88
CA LYS A 114 -21.45 -11.53 5.00
C LYS A 114 -20.88 -10.13 4.79
N PHE A 115 -19.56 -9.99 4.77
CA PHE A 115 -18.92 -8.71 4.55
C PHE A 115 -19.22 -8.18 3.15
N LYS A 116 -19.74 -6.95 3.10
CA LYS A 116 -19.91 -6.20 1.87
C LYS A 116 -18.94 -5.04 1.87
N GLY A 117 -17.87 -5.20 1.09
CA GLY A 117 -16.91 -4.13 0.86
C GLY A 117 -17.57 -2.90 0.23
N PRO A 118 -16.92 -1.73 0.35
CA PRO A 118 -17.35 -0.53 -0.36
C PRO A 118 -17.31 -0.73 -1.88
N GLY A 119 -18.34 -0.28 -2.61
CA GLY A 119 -18.41 -0.37 -4.08
C GLY A 119 -19.20 -1.59 -4.61
N LYS A 120 -19.05 -1.89 -5.91
CA LYS A 120 -19.68 -3.07 -6.52
C LYS A 120 -18.88 -4.32 -6.20
N ARG A 121 -19.53 -5.49 -6.16
CA ARG A 121 -18.91 -6.77 -5.79
C ARG A 121 -17.81 -7.19 -6.78
N GLU A 122 -17.98 -6.84 -8.04
CA GLU A 122 -17.13 -7.17 -9.18
C GLU A 122 -15.98 -6.17 -9.35
N ASP A 123 -16.07 -5.00 -8.69
CA ASP A 123 -15.01 -4.00 -8.71
C ASP A 123 -13.80 -4.51 -7.91
N PRO A 124 -12.58 -4.22 -8.37
CA PRO A 124 -11.41 -4.38 -7.52
C PRO A 124 -11.39 -3.25 -6.48
N CYS A 125 -10.59 -3.40 -5.42
CA CYS A 125 -10.36 -2.35 -4.43
C CYS A 125 -9.02 -1.66 -4.71
N PRO A 126 -8.99 -0.38 -5.14
CA PRO A 126 -7.78 0.40 -5.38
C PRO A 126 -6.73 0.32 -4.27
N LEU A 127 -7.15 0.44 -3.01
CA LEU A 127 -6.22 0.35 -1.89
C LEU A 127 -5.69 -1.07 -1.70
N ALA A 128 -6.58 -2.08 -1.64
CA ALA A 128 -6.19 -3.47 -1.42
C ALA A 128 -5.23 -3.96 -2.51
N ASN A 129 -5.51 -3.60 -3.76
CA ASN A 129 -4.64 -3.88 -4.90
C ASN A 129 -3.29 -3.17 -4.80
N LEU A 130 -3.29 -1.88 -4.45
CA LEU A 130 -2.06 -1.10 -4.33
C LEU A 130 -1.10 -1.69 -3.29
N ILE A 131 -1.61 -2.03 -2.09
CA ILE A 131 -0.78 -2.59 -1.03
C ILE A 131 -0.39 -4.05 -1.27
N SER A 132 -1.25 -4.84 -1.93
CA SER A 132 -0.91 -6.21 -2.35
C SER A 132 0.20 -6.18 -3.41
N LEU A 133 0.10 -5.28 -4.38
CA LEU A 133 1.14 -5.06 -5.37
C LEU A 133 2.44 -4.53 -4.72
N LYS A 134 2.34 -3.70 -3.68
CA LYS A 134 3.49 -3.27 -2.87
C LYS A 134 4.20 -4.47 -2.22
N ALA A 135 3.46 -5.43 -1.66
CA ALA A 135 4.06 -6.66 -1.11
C ALA A 135 4.69 -7.53 -2.22
N VAL A 136 3.99 -7.74 -3.34
CA VAL A 136 4.49 -8.50 -4.51
C VAL A 136 5.82 -7.93 -5.03
N SER A 137 6.00 -6.61 -4.96
CA SER A 137 7.24 -5.96 -5.41
C SER A 137 8.51 -6.36 -4.64
N LEU A 138 8.37 -7.05 -3.50
CA LEU A 138 9.48 -7.57 -2.70
C LEU A 138 9.75 -9.07 -2.94
N ILE A 139 9.03 -9.69 -3.86
CA ILE A 139 9.13 -11.12 -4.19
C ILE A 139 9.78 -11.21 -5.58
N PRO A 140 11.09 -11.52 -5.67
CA PRO A 140 11.84 -11.44 -6.92
C PRO A 140 11.18 -12.18 -8.09
N ASP A 141 10.72 -13.42 -7.83
CA ASP A 141 10.12 -14.29 -8.85
C ASP A 141 8.74 -13.81 -9.34
N MET A 142 8.12 -12.83 -8.66
CA MET A 142 6.83 -12.28 -9.05
C MET A 142 6.92 -10.94 -9.76
N LEU A 143 8.09 -10.32 -9.86
CA LEU A 143 8.24 -8.97 -10.43
C LEU A 143 7.75 -8.84 -11.88
N GLU A 144 7.82 -9.90 -12.68
CA GLU A 144 7.33 -9.90 -14.07
C GLU A 144 6.15 -10.85 -14.29
N SER A 145 5.59 -11.40 -13.21
CA SER A 145 4.48 -12.37 -13.26
C SER A 145 3.17 -11.73 -13.73
N GLU A 146 2.25 -12.57 -14.20
CA GLU A 146 0.87 -12.15 -14.52
C GLU A 146 0.14 -11.51 -13.32
N ILE A 147 0.50 -11.92 -12.10
CA ILE A 147 -0.02 -11.34 -10.85
C ILE A 147 0.39 -9.87 -10.75
N ALA A 148 1.68 -9.57 -10.94
CA ALA A 148 2.19 -8.20 -10.93
C ALA A 148 1.60 -7.37 -12.07
N GLN A 149 1.52 -7.94 -13.28
CA GLN A 149 0.94 -7.27 -14.44
C GLN A 149 -0.54 -6.92 -14.23
N THR A 150 -1.33 -7.86 -13.69
CA THR A 150 -2.76 -7.65 -13.39
C THR A 150 -2.95 -6.54 -12.36
N GLY A 151 -2.17 -6.56 -11.28
CA GLY A 151 -2.22 -5.53 -10.24
C GLY A 151 -1.81 -4.16 -10.77
N ALA A 152 -0.75 -4.08 -11.58
CA ALA A 152 -0.29 -2.84 -12.20
C ALA A 152 -1.31 -2.29 -13.19
N GLU A 153 -1.85 -3.15 -14.07
CA GLU A 153 -2.85 -2.76 -15.08
C GLU A 153 -4.12 -2.21 -14.43
N MET A 154 -4.56 -2.76 -13.30
CA MET A 154 -5.69 -2.21 -12.56
C MET A 154 -5.46 -0.74 -12.17
N LEU A 155 -4.27 -0.40 -11.67
CA LEU A 155 -3.93 0.97 -11.27
C LEU A 155 -3.85 1.90 -12.50
N LEU A 156 -3.25 1.42 -13.59
CA LEU A 156 -3.07 2.19 -14.83
C LEU A 156 -4.42 2.44 -15.52
N ARG A 157 -5.32 1.46 -15.60
CA ARG A 157 -6.68 1.63 -16.13
C ARG A 157 -7.52 2.56 -15.27
N HIS A 158 -7.33 2.53 -13.95
CA HIS A 158 -8.04 3.47 -13.07
C HIS A 158 -7.59 4.91 -13.32
N TRP A 159 -6.31 5.14 -13.61
CA TRP A 159 -5.80 6.45 -14.05
C TRP A 159 -6.35 6.87 -15.42
N GLU A 160 -6.32 5.98 -16.40
CA GLU A 160 -6.81 6.23 -17.76
C GLU A 160 -8.29 6.63 -17.77
N HIS A 161 -9.14 5.88 -17.07
CA HIS A 161 -10.59 6.09 -17.04
C HIS A 161 -11.06 6.99 -15.89
N GLN A 162 -10.16 7.73 -15.21
CA GLN A 162 -10.48 8.48 -13.99
C GLN A 162 -11.62 9.51 -14.14
N LYS A 163 -11.88 9.99 -15.37
CA LYS A 163 -12.97 10.93 -15.69
C LYS A 163 -14.30 10.24 -15.98
N GLU A 164 -14.27 8.97 -16.38
CA GLU A 164 -15.41 8.19 -16.85
C GLU A 164 -15.96 7.26 -15.76
N ARG A 165 -15.06 6.62 -15.01
CA ARG A 165 -15.40 5.64 -13.97
C ARG A 165 -14.81 6.05 -12.63
N LYS A 166 -15.68 6.12 -11.63
CA LYS A 166 -15.29 6.39 -10.24
C LYS A 166 -15.45 5.13 -9.41
N LEU A 167 -14.35 4.45 -9.11
CA LEU A 167 -14.33 3.41 -8.09
C LEU A 167 -14.68 4.05 -6.74
N TYR A 168 -15.66 3.47 -6.05
CA TYR A 168 -16.25 4.07 -4.85
C TYR A 168 -15.17 4.29 -3.76
N LEU A 169 -15.14 5.50 -3.18
CA LEU A 169 -14.09 6.01 -2.25
C LEU A 169 -12.72 6.33 -2.86
N PHE A 170 -12.48 6.04 -4.14
CA PHE A 170 -11.14 6.11 -4.76
C PHE A 170 -11.11 6.96 -6.02
N ALA A 171 -11.85 8.06 -6.05
CA ALA A 171 -11.78 9.00 -7.16
C ALA A 171 -10.39 9.66 -7.23
N MET A 172 -9.78 9.69 -8.42
CA MET A 172 -8.50 10.36 -8.65
C MET A 172 -8.70 11.85 -8.93
N GLY A 173 -9.17 12.57 -7.91
CA GLY A 173 -9.41 14.02 -7.98
C GLY A 173 -8.20 14.86 -7.58
N THR A 174 -8.46 16.05 -7.05
CA THR A 174 -7.46 16.96 -6.49
C THR A 174 -6.80 16.39 -5.23
N ASP A 175 -7.57 15.72 -4.37
CA ASP A 175 -7.03 15.11 -3.14
C ASP A 175 -6.08 13.94 -3.43
N PHE A 176 -6.35 13.14 -4.46
CA PHE A 176 -5.45 12.05 -4.88
C PHE A 176 -4.08 12.58 -5.33
N ARG A 177 -4.04 13.76 -5.96
CA ARG A 177 -2.81 14.37 -6.50
C ARG A 177 -1.93 15.05 -5.44
N LYS A 178 -2.41 15.17 -4.20
CA LYS A 178 -1.65 15.77 -3.10
C LYS A 178 -0.52 14.83 -2.67
N LEU A 179 0.71 15.32 -2.68
CA LEU A 179 1.85 14.61 -2.11
C LEU A 179 1.67 14.45 -0.61
N LYS A 180 1.75 13.20 -0.15
CA LYS A 180 1.50 12.82 1.23
C LYS A 180 2.31 11.58 1.58
N TYR A 181 2.82 11.54 2.79
CA TYR A 181 3.46 10.39 3.41
C TYR A 181 3.15 10.42 4.93
N PRO A 182 3.09 9.28 5.64
CA PRO A 182 3.27 7.89 5.19
C PRO A 182 2.23 7.36 4.21
N PHE A 183 2.57 6.27 3.50
CA PHE A 183 1.75 5.58 2.51
C PHE A 183 0.57 4.79 3.14
N VAL A 184 -0.34 5.53 3.76
CA VAL A 184 -1.49 5.00 4.53
C VAL A 184 -2.71 4.76 3.64
N TRP A 185 -2.92 5.59 2.62
CA TRP A 185 -4.12 5.57 1.78
C TRP A 185 -3.76 5.53 0.29
N TYR A 186 -4.78 5.67 -0.55
CA TYR A 186 -4.69 5.74 -1.99
C TYR A 186 -4.42 7.18 -2.45
N ASP A 187 -3.17 7.48 -2.76
CA ASP A 187 -2.71 8.77 -3.30
C ASP A 187 -1.65 8.58 -4.39
N ILE A 188 -1.39 9.65 -5.14
CA ILE A 188 -0.57 9.59 -6.35
C ILE A 188 0.88 9.17 -6.06
N LEU A 189 1.45 9.61 -4.93
CA LEU A 189 2.83 9.30 -4.58
C LEU A 189 2.97 7.83 -4.18
N HIS A 190 1.99 7.29 -3.44
CA HIS A 190 1.95 5.87 -3.11
C HIS A 190 1.80 5.01 -4.38
N VAL A 191 0.88 5.37 -5.29
CA VAL A 191 0.72 4.68 -6.58
C VAL A 191 2.01 4.71 -7.39
N ALA A 192 2.66 5.86 -7.50
CA ALA A 192 3.90 6.00 -8.26
C ALA A 192 5.06 5.21 -7.63
N ASP A 193 5.21 5.25 -6.30
CA ASP A 193 6.25 4.48 -5.61
C ASP A 193 6.08 2.98 -5.84
N VAL A 194 4.85 2.45 -5.78
CA VAL A 194 4.58 1.02 -6.04
C VAL A 194 4.84 0.67 -7.50
N LEU A 195 4.22 1.37 -8.44
CA LEU A 195 4.37 1.10 -9.88
C LEU A 195 5.84 1.17 -10.32
N SER A 196 6.60 2.16 -9.81
CA SER A 196 8.02 2.32 -10.18
C SER A 196 8.91 1.11 -9.87
N ARG A 197 8.49 0.20 -8.97
CA ARG A 197 9.24 -1.02 -8.64
C ARG A 197 9.21 -2.08 -9.76
N PHE A 198 8.32 -1.93 -10.74
CA PHE A 198 8.11 -2.89 -11.82
C PHE A 198 8.70 -2.37 -13.15
N PRO A 199 9.80 -2.93 -13.68
CA PRO A 199 10.44 -2.39 -14.89
C PRO A 199 9.51 -2.31 -16.12
N PHE A 200 8.57 -3.24 -16.25
CA PHE A 200 7.66 -3.29 -17.40
C PHE A 200 6.73 -2.07 -17.50
N VAL A 201 6.46 -1.34 -16.40
CA VAL A 201 5.59 -0.15 -16.45
C VAL A 201 6.31 1.14 -16.82
N HIS A 202 7.66 1.18 -16.78
CA HIS A 202 8.44 2.43 -16.93
C HIS A 202 8.25 3.14 -18.27
N LYS A 203 7.84 2.39 -19.31
CA LYS A 203 7.56 2.92 -20.65
C LYS A 203 6.07 3.18 -20.91
N ASP A 204 5.18 2.77 -20.01
CA ASP A 204 3.75 3.00 -20.14
C ASP A 204 3.43 4.50 -20.04
N SER A 205 2.65 5.02 -20.99
CA SER A 205 2.31 6.45 -21.06
C SER A 205 1.49 6.90 -19.85
N ARG A 206 0.57 6.06 -19.37
CA ARG A 206 -0.30 6.34 -18.21
C ARG A 206 0.57 6.49 -16.95
N PHE A 207 1.57 5.63 -16.79
CA PHE A 207 2.51 5.75 -15.68
C PHE A 207 3.38 7.01 -15.78
N ARG A 208 3.87 7.35 -16.98
CA ARG A 208 4.64 8.57 -17.21
C ARG A 208 3.84 9.84 -16.91
N GLU A 209 2.55 9.86 -17.22
CA GLU A 209 1.65 10.96 -16.84
C GLU A 209 1.48 11.10 -15.33
N ILE A 210 1.34 9.98 -14.61
CA ILE A 210 1.30 9.97 -13.14
C ILE A 210 2.58 10.60 -12.58
N VAL A 211 3.74 10.19 -13.08
CA VAL A 211 5.04 10.70 -12.62
C VAL A 211 5.24 12.16 -13.01
N ALA A 212 4.83 12.56 -14.22
CA ALA A 212 4.85 13.97 -14.65
C ALA A 212 4.04 14.84 -13.69
N THR A 213 2.81 14.41 -13.35
CA THR A 213 1.92 15.10 -12.38
C THR A 213 2.57 15.28 -11.01
N ILE A 214 3.45 14.36 -10.60
CA ILE A 214 4.23 14.50 -9.36
C ILE A 214 5.38 15.48 -9.59
N THR A 215 6.17 15.30 -10.66
CA THR A 215 7.39 16.06 -10.87
C THR A 215 7.16 17.55 -11.13
N GLU A 216 6.01 17.91 -11.70
CA GLU A 216 5.56 19.30 -11.89
C GLU A 216 5.34 20.05 -10.56
N GLN A 217 5.27 19.35 -9.43
CA GLN A 217 5.07 19.95 -8.11
C GLN A 217 6.38 20.35 -7.41
N ALA A 218 7.53 20.18 -8.07
CA ALA A 218 8.82 20.58 -7.53
C ALA A 218 8.94 22.11 -7.40
N ASP A 219 9.68 22.58 -6.39
CA ASP A 219 10.15 23.96 -6.35
C ASP A 219 11.31 24.19 -7.35
N GLU A 220 11.79 25.44 -7.44
CA GLU A 220 12.91 25.84 -8.32
C GLU A 220 14.21 25.06 -8.06
N GLN A 221 14.35 24.43 -6.88
CA GLN A 221 15.51 23.63 -6.49
C GLN A 221 15.25 22.13 -6.65
N GLY A 222 14.12 21.74 -7.25
CA GLY A 222 13.76 20.35 -7.46
C GLY A 222 13.28 19.64 -6.19
N ARG A 223 12.82 20.37 -5.16
CA ARG A 223 12.41 19.80 -3.87
C ARG A 223 10.88 19.75 -3.75
N TYR A 224 10.40 18.88 -2.86
CA TYR A 224 8.96 18.61 -2.72
C TYR A 224 8.45 18.90 -1.30
N THR A 225 7.31 19.57 -1.23
CA THR A 225 6.58 19.87 0.02
C THR A 225 5.30 19.06 0.06
N ALA A 226 4.92 18.55 1.23
CA ALA A 226 3.67 17.80 1.35
C ALA A 226 2.47 18.73 1.14
N ASN A 227 1.53 18.39 0.26
CA ASN A 227 0.29 19.17 0.13
C ASN A 227 -0.75 18.76 1.19
N SER A 228 -0.59 17.57 1.77
CA SER A 228 -1.41 17.02 2.84
C SER A 228 -0.53 16.26 3.83
N MET A 229 -0.98 16.13 5.08
CA MET A 229 -0.22 15.45 6.14
C MET A 229 -1.16 14.68 7.06
N TYR A 230 -0.66 13.60 7.65
CA TYR A 230 -1.33 12.95 8.77
C TYR A 230 -0.91 13.63 10.07
N ARG A 231 -1.87 14.20 10.80
CA ARG A 231 -1.58 14.89 12.08
C ARG A 231 -0.93 13.98 13.13
N ALA A 232 -1.15 12.67 13.04
CA ALA A 232 -0.50 11.68 13.89
C ALA A 232 1.03 11.69 13.76
N TRP A 233 1.55 12.17 12.63
CA TRP A 233 2.97 12.19 12.28
C TRP A 233 3.54 13.61 12.29
N LYS A 234 2.87 14.56 12.95
CA LYS A 234 3.37 15.93 13.13
C LYS A 234 4.82 15.89 13.63
N ASP A 235 5.60 16.89 13.24
CA ASP A 235 6.99 17.11 13.65
C ASP A 235 8.00 16.20 12.92
N TRP A 236 7.54 15.28 12.07
CA TRP A 236 8.38 14.65 11.05
C TRP A 236 8.55 15.56 9.84
N SER A 237 9.72 15.50 9.20
CA SER A 237 10.05 16.32 8.03
C SER A 237 9.12 16.11 6.84
N PHE A 238 8.44 14.96 6.74
CA PHE A 238 7.45 14.66 5.70
C PHE A 238 6.00 15.01 6.08
N ALA A 239 5.77 15.43 7.31
CA ALA A 239 4.47 15.88 7.81
C ALA A 239 4.46 17.40 8.03
N ASP A 240 5.13 18.13 7.13
CA ASP A 240 5.15 19.58 7.05
C ASP A 240 4.64 20.01 5.68
N LYS A 241 3.68 20.94 5.67
CA LYS A 241 3.06 21.50 4.46
C LYS A 241 3.61 22.86 4.06
N LYS A 242 4.56 23.40 4.82
CA LYS A 242 5.13 24.74 4.63
C LYS A 242 6.53 24.68 4.04
N ASN A 243 7.32 23.69 4.44
CA ASN A 243 8.72 23.59 4.05
C ASN A 243 8.96 22.33 3.18
N PRO A 244 9.90 22.41 2.22
CA PRO A 244 10.34 21.24 1.47
C PRO A 244 10.84 20.12 2.40
N SER A 245 10.44 18.89 2.10
CA SER A 245 10.80 17.71 2.86
C SER A 245 11.94 16.95 2.18
N PRO A 246 13.06 16.70 2.88
CA PRO A 246 14.11 15.81 2.38
C PRO A 246 13.57 14.40 2.07
N TRP A 247 12.65 13.89 2.90
CA TRP A 247 12.10 12.55 2.70
C TRP A 247 11.13 12.47 1.52
N LEU A 248 10.19 13.41 1.35
CA LEU A 248 9.35 13.40 0.13
C LEU A 248 10.22 13.59 -1.11
N THR A 249 11.23 14.46 -1.04
CA THR A 249 12.16 14.66 -2.16
C THR A 249 12.87 13.36 -2.51
N PHE A 250 13.41 12.66 -1.53
CA PHE A 250 13.99 11.33 -1.71
C PHE A 250 13.01 10.35 -2.37
N LEU A 251 11.75 10.28 -1.91
CA LEU A 251 10.75 9.37 -2.48
C LEU A 251 10.50 9.65 -3.97
N VAL A 252 10.37 10.91 -4.36
CA VAL A 252 10.16 11.28 -5.77
C VAL A 252 11.41 10.97 -6.61
N TYR A 253 12.60 11.30 -6.11
CA TYR A 253 13.85 10.98 -6.80
C TYR A 253 14.10 9.48 -6.91
N ARG A 254 13.66 8.68 -5.93
CA ARG A 254 13.70 7.22 -6.01
C ARG A 254 12.84 6.67 -7.15
N VAL A 255 11.65 7.25 -7.37
CA VAL A 255 10.81 6.93 -8.53
C VAL A 255 11.52 7.30 -9.83
N LYS A 256 12.05 8.53 -9.93
CA LYS A 256 12.82 9.00 -11.11
C LYS A 256 14.01 8.08 -11.40
N TYR A 257 14.77 7.71 -10.37
CA TYR A 257 15.94 6.85 -10.47
C TYR A 257 15.58 5.46 -11.02
N ARG A 258 14.52 4.82 -10.49
CA ARG A 258 14.02 3.53 -11.00
C ARG A 258 13.65 3.61 -12.48
N MET A 259 13.04 4.73 -12.89
CA MET A 259 12.67 4.98 -14.29
C MET A 259 13.83 5.44 -15.19
N LYS A 260 15.04 5.59 -14.65
CA LYS A 260 16.21 6.14 -15.36
C LYS A 260 15.94 7.54 -15.93
N MET A 261 15.12 8.33 -15.26
CA MET A 261 14.94 9.76 -15.55
C MET A 261 16.14 10.52 -14.97
N GLY A 262 16.59 11.60 -15.63
CA GLY A 262 17.69 12.43 -15.12
C GLY A 262 17.45 12.86 -13.66
N VAL A 263 18.40 12.49 -12.79
CA VAL A 263 18.43 12.84 -11.37
C VAL A 263 19.37 14.02 -11.19
#